data_AF-A0A2G4INL7-F1
#
_entry.id   AF-A0A2G4INL7-F1
#
_cell.length_a   1.000
_cell.length_b   1.000
_cell.length_c   1.000
_cell.angle_alpha   90.00
_cell.angle_beta   90.00
_cell.angle_gamma   90.00
#
_symmetry.space_group_name_H-M   'P 1'
#
loop_
_entity.id
_entity.type
_entity.pdbx_description
1 polymer ?
#
loop_
_entity_poly.entity_id
_entity_poly.type
_entity_poly.pdbx_seq_one_letter_code
_entity_poly.pdbx_strand_id
1 'polypeptide(L)'
;MRAIQIRQRILAVRVDRDENGKSQCIVELDPKLIETEPYPFRPFQDWRYLKPDAAPPDIRSGAAHIDPHMPSALRVELRRPGLL
;
A
#
# COMPACT_ATOMS: atom_id res chain seq x y z
N MET A 1 -8.41 1.19 13.46
CA MET A 1 -8.91 1.31 12.07
C MET A 1 -7.83 0.79 11.15
N ARG A 2 -8.13 -0.14 10.23
CA ARG A 2 -7.12 -0.62 9.26
C ARG A 2 -7.01 0.42 8.15
N ALA A 3 -5.78 0.80 7.79
CA ALA A 3 -5.51 1.77 6.74
C ALA A 3 -4.44 1.21 5.81
N ILE A 4 -4.49 1.61 4.53
CA ILE A 4 -3.44 1.32 3.56
C ILE A 4 -2.31 2.32 3.81
N GLN A 5 -1.10 1.80 4.02
CA GLN A 5 0.09 2.61 4.32
C GLN A 5 1.20 2.46 3.28
N ILE A 6 1.10 1.42 2.43
CA ILE A 6 2.01 1.18 1.32
C ILE A 6 1.23 0.74 0.09
N ARG A 7 1.77 1.01 -1.09
CA ARG A 7 1.39 0.36 -2.34
C ARG A 7 2.63 -0.24 -3.02
N GLN A 8 2.43 -1.36 -3.69
CA GLN A 8 3.47 -2.07 -4.43
C GLN A 8 2.96 -2.37 -5.84
N ARG A 9 3.83 -2.23 -6.83
CA ARG A 9 3.49 -2.53 -8.21
C ARG A 9 3.59 -4.02 -8.47
N ILE A 10 2.55 -4.58 -9.08
CA ILE A 10 2.61 -5.92 -9.69
C ILE A 10 3.25 -5.76 -11.07
N LEU A 11 4.34 -6.49 -11.30
CA LEU A 11 5.08 -6.50 -12.56
C LEU A 11 4.47 -7.50 -13.54
N ALA A 12 4.12 -8.70 -13.07
CA ALA A 12 3.53 -9.75 -13.89
C ALA A 12 2.71 -10.73 -13.03
N VAL A 13 1.78 -11.42 -13.70
CA VAL A 13 1.11 -12.60 -13.17
C VAL A 13 1.38 -13.74 -14.14
N ARG A 14 2.02 -14.81 -13.66
CA ARG A 14 2.46 -15.93 -14.49
C ARG A 14 1.98 -17.25 -13.91
N VAL A 15 1.84 -18.24 -14.78
CA VAL A 15 1.61 -19.62 -14.38
C VAL A 15 2.96 -20.33 -14.34
N ASP A 16 3.23 -21.02 -13.25
CA ASP A 16 4.39 -21.89 -13.10
C ASP A 16 3.94 -23.27 -12.59
N ARG A 17 4.84 -24.24 -12.54
CA ARG A 17 4.58 -25.56 -11.94
C ARG A 17 5.56 -25.81 -10.80
N ASP A 18 5.07 -26.36 -9.70
CA ASP A 18 5.96 -26.83 -8.64
C ASP A 18 6.71 -28.11 -9.02
N GLU A 19 7.59 -28.55 -8.13
CA GLU A 19 8.37 -29.78 -8.26
C GLU A 19 7.51 -31.05 -8.48
N ASN A 20 6.22 -31.00 -8.14
CA ASN A 20 5.26 -32.09 -8.31
C ASN A 20 4.37 -31.90 -9.57
N GLY A 21 4.65 -30.87 -10.40
CA GLY A 21 3.94 -30.58 -11.63
C GLY A 21 2.60 -29.85 -11.46
N LYS A 22 2.25 -29.40 -10.25
CA LYS A 22 0.99 -28.70 -9.99
C LYS A 22 1.11 -27.24 -10.40
N SER A 23 0.12 -26.74 -11.16
CA SER A 23 0.07 -25.34 -11.59
C SER A 23 -0.08 -24.39 -10.39
N GLN A 24 0.77 -23.37 -10.35
CA GLN A 24 0.76 -22.30 -9.37
C GLN A 24 0.73 -20.93 -10.06
N CYS A 25 0.22 -19.92 -9.35
CA CYS A 25 0.20 -18.54 -9.80
C CYS A 25 1.35 -17.79 -9.14
N ILE A 26 2.27 -17.27 -9.94
CA ILE A 26 3.37 -16.42 -9.49
C ILE A 26 2.96 -14.97 -9.73
N VAL A 27 2.93 -14.19 -8.65
CA VAL A 27 2.76 -12.74 -8.70
C VAL A 27 4.13 -12.11 -8.53
N GLU A 28 4.64 -11.52 -9.61
CA GLU A 28 5.90 -10.81 -9.56
C GLU A 28 5.68 -9.38 -9.10
N LEU A 29 6.42 -8.98 -8.09
CA LEU A 29 6.27 -7.69 -7.43
C LEU A 29 7.52 -6.86 -7.65
N ASP A 30 7.32 -5.56 -7.88
CA ASP A 30 8.42 -4.58 -7.87
C ASP A 30 8.98 -4.51 -6.44
N PRO A 31 10.30 -4.71 -6.22
CA PRO A 31 10.88 -4.60 -4.89
C PRO A 31 10.72 -3.21 -4.27
N LYS A 32 10.44 -2.17 -5.08
CA LYS A 32 10.18 -0.82 -4.60
C LYS A 32 8.78 -0.73 -3.96
N LEU A 33 8.77 -0.45 -2.66
CA LEU A 33 7.57 -0.07 -1.93
C LEU A 33 7.37 1.44 -2.00
N ILE A 34 6.12 1.87 -2.21
CA ILE A 34 5.75 3.29 -2.20
C ILE A 34 4.88 3.53 -0.98
N GLU A 35 5.34 4.42 -0.08
CA GLU A 35 4.56 4.80 1.10
C GLU A 35 3.37 5.68 0.70
N THR A 36 2.20 5.36 1.24
CA THR A 36 0.97 6.10 1.03
C THR A 36 0.59 6.87 2.28
N GLU A 37 -0.08 7.99 2.12
CA GLU A 37 -0.80 8.58 3.25
C GLU A 37 -1.80 7.53 3.78
N PRO A 38 -1.94 7.35 5.11
CA PRO A 38 -2.85 6.36 5.68
C PRO A 38 -4.27 6.56 5.18
N TYR A 39 -4.65 5.68 4.26
CA TYR A 39 -5.93 5.75 3.59
C TYR A 39 -6.88 4.72 4.23
N PRO A 40 -7.93 5.18 4.91
CA PRO A 40 -8.84 4.26 5.58
C PRO A 40 -9.60 3.44 4.54
N PHE A 41 -9.36 2.13 4.56
CA PHE A 41 -9.97 1.22 3.60
C PHE A 41 -10.55 0.01 4.33
N ARG A 42 -11.80 -0.33 4.01
CA ARG A 42 -12.42 -1.57 4.51
C ARG A 42 -11.95 -2.73 3.64
N PRO A 43 -11.59 -3.89 4.22
CA PRO A 43 -11.41 -5.10 3.43
C PRO A 43 -12.67 -5.32 2.60
N PHE A 44 -12.52 -5.31 1.29
CA PHE A 44 -13.60 -5.35 0.33
C PHE A 44 -13.24 -6.38 -0.74
N GLN A 45 -14.19 -7.22 -1.12
CA GLN A 45 -13.95 -8.34 -2.05
C GLN A 45 -13.90 -7.92 -3.53
N ASP A 46 -14.19 -6.66 -3.88
CA ASP A 46 -14.29 -6.23 -5.29
C ASP A 46 -13.16 -5.26 -5.70
N TRP A 47 -11.90 -5.64 -5.42
CA TRP A 47 -10.71 -4.93 -5.93
C TRP A 47 -10.63 -4.84 -7.46
N ARG A 48 -11.58 -5.44 -8.19
CA ARG A 48 -11.73 -5.40 -9.64
C ARG A 48 -11.75 -4.00 -10.24
N TYR A 49 -11.95 -2.94 -9.45
CA TYR A 49 -12.08 -1.57 -9.95
C TYR A 49 -11.33 -0.50 -9.15
N LEU A 50 -10.17 -0.80 -8.54
CA LEU A 50 -9.31 0.29 -8.08
C LEU A 50 -8.70 0.98 -9.30
N LYS A 51 -9.44 1.94 -9.86
CA LYS A 51 -8.95 2.80 -10.94
C LYS A 51 -7.69 3.56 -10.47
N PRO A 52 -6.78 3.94 -11.37
CA PRO A 52 -5.55 4.63 -10.98
C PRO A 52 -5.76 5.89 -10.13
N ASP A 53 -6.87 6.59 -10.32
CA ASP A 53 -7.30 7.78 -9.58
C ASP A 53 -7.90 7.46 -8.19
N ALA A 54 -8.30 6.21 -7.95
CA ALA A 54 -8.78 5.74 -6.65
C ALA A 54 -7.64 5.20 -5.76
N ALA A 55 -6.40 5.17 -6.26
CA ALA A 55 -5.26 4.75 -5.47
C ALA A 55 -4.98 5.75 -4.33
N PRO A 56 -4.61 5.26 -3.12
CA PRO A 56 -4.16 6.13 -2.04
C PRO A 56 -3.04 7.08 -2.52
N PRO A 57 -3.07 8.36 -2.11
CA PRO A 57 -2.02 9.30 -2.46
C PRO A 57 -0.69 8.89 -1.82
N ASP A 58 0.40 9.10 -2.54
CA ASP A 58 1.75 8.91 -2.01
C ASP A 58 2.06 9.97 -0.97
N ILE A 59 2.91 9.64 0.00
CA ILE A 59 3.49 10.66 0.88
C ILE A 59 4.31 11.62 -0.01
N ARG A 60 3.84 12.88 -0.13
CA ARG A 60 4.53 13.89 -0.94
C ARG A 60 5.95 14.09 -0.39
N SER A 61 6.96 14.04 -1.27
CA SER A 61 8.31 14.54 -0.95
C SER A 61 8.20 16.02 -0.57
N GLY A 62 8.15 16.31 0.73
CA GLY A 62 7.97 17.67 1.26
C GLY A 62 6.93 17.80 2.37
N ALA A 63 6.06 16.80 2.58
CA ALA A 63 5.38 16.67 3.86
C ALA A 63 6.46 16.35 4.90
N ALA A 64 6.57 17.21 5.92
CA ALA A 64 7.67 17.27 6.89
C ALA A 64 8.24 15.88 7.21
N HIS A 65 9.58 15.75 7.19
CA HIS A 65 10.31 14.56 7.62
C HIS A 65 9.63 13.96 8.87
N ILE A 66 8.79 12.95 8.67
CA ILE A 66 8.10 12.30 9.77
C ILE A 66 9.18 11.48 10.42
N ASP A 67 9.57 11.87 11.64
CA ASP A 67 10.58 11.14 12.40
C ASP A 67 10.20 9.65 12.42
N PRO A 68 11.06 8.75 11.89
CA PRO A 68 10.78 7.32 11.86
C PRO A 68 10.53 6.72 13.25
N HIS A 69 11.01 7.37 14.32
CA HIS A 69 10.77 6.98 15.71
C HIS A 69 9.45 7.51 16.29
N MET A 70 8.72 8.37 15.57
CA MET A 70 7.46 8.92 16.05
C MET A 70 6.38 7.81 16.17
N PRO A 71 5.76 7.63 17.35
CA PRO A 71 4.71 6.64 17.56
C PRO A 71 3.55 6.82 16.58
N SER A 72 3.05 5.70 16.05
CA SER A 72 1.96 5.70 15.06
C SER A 72 0.68 6.39 15.56
N ALA A 73 0.38 6.29 16.86
CA ALA A 73 -0.74 6.99 17.48
C ALA A 73 -0.60 8.53 17.41
N LEU A 74 0.60 9.05 17.63
CA LEU A 74 0.87 10.49 17.57
C LEU A 74 0.78 11.02 16.13
N ARG A 75 1.21 10.24 15.13
CA ARG A 75 1.04 10.58 13.71
C ARG A 75 -0.43 10.68 13.29
N VAL A 76 -1.30 9.85 13.86
CA VAL A 76 -2.74 9.88 13.59
C VAL A 76 -3.38 11.13 14.19
N GLU A 77 -3.04 11.47 15.45
CA GLU A 77 -3.56 12.65 16.12
C GLU A 77 -3.14 13.95 15.44
N LEU A 78 -1.90 14.05 14.94
CA LEU A 78 -1.41 15.24 14.23
C LEU A 78 -2.02 15.44 12.83
N ARG A 79 -2.48 14.38 12.16
CA ARG A 79 -3.24 14.50 10.91
C ARG A 79 -4.67 15.01 11.13
N ARG A 80 -5.28 14.73 12.28
CA ARG A 80 -6.65 15.14 12.59
C ARG A 80 -6.90 16.66 12.47
N PRO A 81 -5.98 17.54 12.89
CA PRO A 81 -6.08 18.98 12.67
C PRO A 81 -5.44 19.50 11.36
N GLY A 82 -4.90 18.63 10.48
CA GLY A 82 -4.27 19.04 9.22
C GLY A 82 -2.86 19.62 9.35
N LEU A 83 -2.11 19.23 10.40
CA LEU A 83 -0.72 19.65 10.64
C LEU A 83 0.31 18.74 9.95
N LEU A 84 -0.15 17.73 9.21
CA LEU A 84 0.61 16.74 8.45
C LEU A 84 -0.09 16.40 7.15
#